data_AF-A0A8T8C9Q6-F1
#
_entry.id   AF-A0A8T8C9Q6-F1
#
_cell.length_a   1.000
_cell.length_b   1.000
_cell.length_c   1.000
_cell.angle_alpha   90.00
_cell.angle_beta   90.00
_cell.angle_gamma   90.00
#
_symmetry.space_group_name_H-M   'P 1'
#
loop_
_entity.id
_entity.type
_entity.pdbx_description
1 polymer ?
#
loop_
_entity_poly.entity_id
_entity_poly.type
_entity_poly.pdbx_seq_one_letter_code
_entity_poly.pdbx_strand_id
1 'polypeptide(L)'
;MRRNVRDVELAGPFIQKLTEMTKRRENLLIGIVDQMAFVETTLQRLAEKVRSYEGGWAQRRSQNGWSLMWMWRASEKVGRVSCVEVYLSKGTKKGGDFQRVSLRTVEARLDHMTPLLGRKRCKSFSRDLELLLDAARRAVRWVNAFPANDLGILVPKSKATGLDEWISALARACETRSVKAAGLIEKYLELDNELNQLAFEFNEARQPVRFRSIICRRECPSLDPLSPGEPRYRVVEYFDRRTGKRSSRDVSSYKQRLNQQKVRDRLALALGRPPTEADLSAVISARPNRKPSPWLTEELISHCHLGKHSGSINKHQKNMVAILEEWASMRALIRALL
;
A
#
# COMPACT_ATOMS: atom_id res chain seq x y z
N MET A 1 -28.65 23.63 -33.54
CA MET A 1 -27.97 24.08 -32.30
C MET A 1 -27.01 23.00 -31.82
N ARG A 2 -25.71 23.30 -31.69
CA ARG A 2 -24.68 22.32 -31.26
C ARG A 2 -24.78 22.13 -29.75
N ARG A 3 -25.21 20.94 -29.28
CA ARG A 3 -25.17 20.59 -27.86
C ARG A 3 -23.72 20.62 -27.39
N ASN A 4 -23.36 21.61 -26.57
CA ASN A 4 -22.19 21.51 -25.70
C ASN A 4 -22.48 20.35 -24.75
N VAL A 5 -21.98 19.16 -25.07
CA VAL A 5 -21.98 18.01 -24.16
C VAL A 5 -21.15 18.44 -22.96
N ARG A 6 -21.81 18.91 -21.89
CA ARG A 6 -21.16 19.24 -20.63
C ARG A 6 -20.56 17.94 -20.09
N ASP A 7 -19.33 17.99 -19.61
CA ASP A 7 -18.51 16.83 -19.19
C ASP A 7 -19.18 15.94 -18.11
N VAL A 8 -20.29 16.38 -17.51
CA VAL A 8 -21.03 15.71 -16.44
C VAL A 8 -21.45 14.28 -16.82
N GLU A 9 -22.01 14.06 -18.02
CA GLU A 9 -22.45 12.73 -18.48
C GLU A 9 -21.28 11.75 -18.72
N LEU A 10 -20.09 12.28 -19.04
CA LEU A 10 -18.89 11.50 -19.38
C LEU A 10 -17.90 11.37 -18.23
N ALA A 11 -18.01 12.23 -17.22
CA ALA A 11 -17.30 12.15 -15.97
C ALA A 11 -18.01 11.19 -14.99
N GLY A 12 -19.31 10.96 -15.14
CA GLY A 12 -20.13 10.09 -14.28
C GLY A 12 -19.48 8.75 -13.91
N PRO A 13 -19.11 7.89 -14.87
CA PRO A 13 -18.48 6.59 -14.56
C PRO A 13 -17.13 6.73 -13.84
N PHE A 14 -16.36 7.77 -14.16
CA PHE A 14 -15.10 8.04 -13.48
C PHE A 14 -15.34 8.53 -12.04
N ILE A 15 -16.27 9.46 -11.85
CA ILE A 15 -16.65 10.00 -10.53
C ILE A 15 -17.18 8.86 -9.65
N GLN A 16 -18.05 8.00 -10.18
CA GLN A 16 -18.54 6.82 -9.46
C GLN A 16 -17.39 5.92 -8.99
N LYS A 17 -16.46 5.58 -9.90
CA LYS A 17 -15.29 4.77 -9.56
C LYS A 17 -14.35 5.48 -8.56
N LEU A 18 -14.18 6.80 -8.69
CA LEU A 18 -13.40 7.60 -7.76
C LEU A 18 -14.01 7.52 -6.36
N THR A 19 -15.31 7.78 -6.24
CA THR A 19 -16.07 7.70 -4.98
C THR A 19 -16.00 6.32 -4.35
N GLU A 20 -16.18 5.26 -5.16
CA GLU A 20 -16.07 3.87 -4.68
C GLU A 20 -14.70 3.58 -4.08
N MET A 21 -13.63 3.91 -4.80
CA MET A 21 -12.26 3.63 -4.34
C MET A 21 -11.88 4.50 -3.13
N THR A 22 -12.30 5.76 -3.10
CA THR A 22 -12.12 6.66 -1.95
C THR A 22 -12.79 6.07 -0.70
N LYS A 23 -14.06 5.65 -0.81
CA LYS A 23 -14.78 5.03 0.31
C LYS A 23 -14.14 3.72 0.79
N ARG A 24 -13.69 2.88 -0.16
CA ARG A 24 -12.97 1.64 0.16
C ARG A 24 -11.69 1.92 0.94
N ARG A 25 -10.92 2.92 0.52
CA ARG A 25 -9.69 3.35 1.19
C ARG A 25 -10.00 3.90 2.58
N GLU A 26 -10.97 4.80 2.74
CA GLU A 26 -11.34 5.37 4.03
C GLU A 26 -11.73 4.27 5.04
N ASN A 27 -12.58 3.33 4.63
CA ASN A 27 -12.95 2.19 5.47
C ASN A 27 -11.73 1.34 5.87
N LEU A 28 -10.78 1.13 4.95
CA LEU A 28 -9.55 0.41 5.23
C LEU A 28 -8.69 1.15 6.26
N LEU A 29 -8.52 2.47 6.10
CA LEU A 29 -7.69 3.29 6.98
C LEU A 29 -8.27 3.40 8.39
N ILE A 30 -9.58 3.63 8.50
CA ILE A 30 -10.31 3.60 9.80
C ILE A 30 -10.15 2.22 10.44
N GLY A 31 -10.35 1.16 9.67
CA GLY A 31 -10.20 -0.21 10.16
C GLY A 31 -8.80 -0.55 10.68
N ILE A 32 -7.73 0.07 10.18
CA ILE A 32 -6.37 -0.13 10.72
C ILE A 32 -6.23 0.55 12.08
N VAL A 33 -6.70 1.78 12.22
CA VAL A 33 -6.64 2.53 13.49
C VAL A 33 -7.40 1.77 14.58
N ASP A 34 -8.61 1.30 14.26
CA ASP A 34 -9.42 0.48 15.17
C ASP A 34 -8.70 -0.82 15.54
N GLN A 35 -8.16 -1.54 14.54
CA GLN A 35 -7.43 -2.78 14.81
C GLN A 35 -6.18 -2.57 15.67
N MET A 36 -5.49 -1.45 15.52
CA MET A 36 -4.35 -1.08 16.36
C MET A 36 -4.78 -0.77 17.80
N ALA A 37 -5.87 -0.01 17.97
CA ALA A 37 -6.40 0.35 19.29
C ALA A 37 -6.92 -0.87 20.06
N PHE A 38 -7.59 -1.81 19.39
CA PHE A 38 -8.18 -3.01 20.01
C PHE A 38 -7.34 -4.29 19.79
N VAL A 39 -6.03 -4.12 19.60
CA VAL A 39 -5.13 -5.25 19.34
C VAL A 39 -5.05 -6.21 20.53
N GLU A 40 -5.14 -5.70 21.76
CA GLU A 40 -5.09 -6.51 22.98
C GLU A 40 -6.22 -7.54 23.00
N THR A 41 -7.47 -7.07 22.90
CA THR A 41 -8.66 -7.92 22.88
C THR A 41 -8.59 -8.97 21.77
N THR A 42 -8.08 -8.58 20.60
CA THR A 42 -7.92 -9.49 19.46
C THR A 42 -6.90 -10.58 19.75
N LEU A 43 -5.73 -10.22 20.25
CA LEU A 43 -4.65 -11.17 20.56
C LEU A 43 -4.99 -12.05 21.76
N GLN A 44 -5.60 -11.50 22.82
CA GLN A 44 -6.05 -12.28 23.99
C GLN A 44 -7.08 -13.33 23.59
N ARG A 45 -8.11 -12.97 22.82
CA ARG A 45 -9.12 -13.92 22.32
C ARG A 45 -8.49 -15.04 21.47
N LEU A 46 -7.52 -14.71 20.62
CA LEU A 46 -6.81 -15.71 19.82
C LEU A 46 -5.90 -16.59 20.68
N ALA A 47 -5.22 -15.99 21.67
CA ALA A 47 -4.39 -16.71 22.64
C ALA A 47 -5.21 -17.69 23.48
N GLU A 48 -6.39 -17.28 23.96
CA GLU A 48 -7.32 -18.15 24.69
C GLU A 48 -7.77 -19.34 23.85
N LYS A 49 -8.09 -19.13 22.56
CA LYS A 49 -8.40 -20.24 21.64
C LYS A 49 -7.25 -21.23 21.55
N VAL A 50 -6.02 -20.75 21.40
CA VAL A 50 -4.83 -21.61 21.36
C VAL A 50 -4.60 -22.34 22.70
N ARG A 51 -4.73 -21.65 23.82
CA ARG A 51 -4.61 -22.23 25.18
C ARG A 51 -5.70 -23.24 25.49
N SER A 52 -6.89 -23.12 24.90
CA SER A 52 -7.97 -24.10 25.09
C SER A 52 -7.59 -25.52 24.63
N TYR A 53 -6.60 -25.64 23.74
CA TYR A 53 -6.06 -26.93 23.31
C TYR A 53 -5.13 -27.56 24.36
N GLU A 54 -4.58 -26.80 25.31
CA GLU A 54 -3.70 -27.32 26.37
C GLU A 54 -4.44 -28.19 27.39
N GLY A 55 -5.76 -28.03 27.50
CA GLY A 55 -6.62 -28.84 28.36
C GLY A 55 -6.52 -30.34 28.05
N GLY A 56 -6.09 -31.12 29.04
CA GLY A 56 -6.00 -32.59 29.00
C GLY A 56 -4.58 -33.18 28.93
N TRP A 57 -3.63 -32.55 28.22
CA TRP A 57 -2.22 -33.01 28.18
C TRP A 57 -1.28 -32.12 29.00
N ALA A 58 -1.54 -30.82 29.10
CA ALA A 58 -0.76 -29.90 29.95
C ALA A 58 -1.07 -30.10 31.45
N GLN A 59 -2.24 -30.65 31.78
CA GLN A 59 -2.64 -30.99 33.17
C GLN A 59 -1.97 -32.25 33.72
N ARG A 60 -1.19 -33.00 32.92
CA ARG A 60 -0.24 -33.99 33.45
C ARG A 60 0.97 -33.27 34.03
N ARG A 61 0.73 -32.45 35.06
CA ARG A 61 1.70 -31.71 35.89
C ARG A 61 2.57 -32.64 36.77
N SER A 62 2.66 -33.93 36.44
CA SER A 62 3.80 -34.72 36.89
C SER A 62 5.00 -34.31 36.02
N GLN A 63 6.21 -34.53 36.53
CA GLN A 63 7.50 -34.01 36.04
C GLN A 63 7.86 -34.29 34.55
N ASN A 64 6.93 -34.86 33.75
CA ASN A 64 7.10 -35.35 32.37
C ASN A 64 6.13 -34.76 31.33
N GLY A 65 5.28 -33.79 31.67
CA GLY A 65 4.31 -33.19 30.74
C GLY A 65 4.90 -32.18 29.75
N TRP A 66 4.37 -32.14 28.52
CA TRP A 66 4.64 -31.06 27.55
C TRP A 66 3.75 -29.84 27.87
N SER A 67 4.22 -28.63 27.57
CA SER A 67 3.46 -27.37 27.66
C SER A 67 3.85 -26.40 26.55
N LEU A 68 2.99 -25.41 26.23
CA LEU A 68 3.40 -24.32 25.36
C LEU A 68 4.28 -23.33 26.12
N MET A 69 5.36 -22.90 25.47
CA MET A 69 6.27 -21.89 25.95
C MET A 69 6.36 -20.77 24.92
N TRP A 70 6.09 -19.55 25.37
CA TRP A 70 6.09 -18.34 24.55
C TRP A 70 7.29 -17.50 24.92
N MET A 71 8.07 -17.09 23.91
CA MET A 71 9.27 -16.30 24.13
C MET A 71 9.42 -15.23 23.06
N TRP A 72 10.08 -14.14 23.40
CA TRP A 72 10.50 -13.13 22.44
C TRP A 72 11.89 -12.60 22.79
N ARG A 73 12.49 -11.89 21.84
CA ARG A 73 13.81 -11.28 21.98
C ARG A 73 13.84 -9.92 21.28
N ALA A 74 14.88 -9.14 21.52
CA ALA A 74 15.17 -7.99 20.69
C ALA A 74 15.34 -8.42 19.21
N SER A 75 14.89 -7.57 18.28
CA SER A 75 15.20 -7.76 16.87
C SER A 75 16.70 -7.57 16.62
N GLU A 76 17.24 -8.23 15.61
CA GLU A 76 18.61 -7.99 15.12
C GLU A 76 18.75 -6.57 14.54
N LYS A 77 17.64 -5.98 14.08
CA LYS A 77 17.61 -4.57 13.67
C LYS A 77 17.40 -3.70 14.90
N VAL A 78 18.37 -2.82 15.16
CA VAL A 78 18.32 -1.87 16.29
C VAL A 78 17.01 -1.09 16.27
N GLY A 79 16.36 -1.03 17.44
CA GLY A 79 15.10 -0.31 17.61
C GLY A 79 13.88 -1.00 16.99
N ARG A 80 13.94 -2.30 16.70
CA ARG A 80 12.79 -3.06 16.18
C ARG A 80 12.34 -4.15 17.15
N VAL A 81 11.05 -4.43 17.12
CA VAL A 81 10.42 -5.52 17.88
C VAL A 81 10.41 -6.79 17.04
N SER A 82 10.73 -7.94 17.66
CA SER A 82 10.53 -9.25 17.05
C SER A 82 9.18 -9.84 17.45
N CYS A 83 8.62 -10.69 16.59
CA CYS A 83 7.38 -11.40 16.91
C CYS A 83 7.63 -12.46 17.98
N VAL A 84 6.59 -12.76 18.77
CA VAL A 84 6.61 -13.86 19.73
C VAL A 84 6.83 -15.19 19.01
N GLU A 85 7.65 -16.04 19.61
CA GLU A 85 7.94 -17.40 19.18
C GLU A 85 7.24 -18.37 20.12
N VAL A 86 6.69 -19.43 19.53
CA VAL A 86 5.99 -20.50 20.25
C VAL A 86 6.78 -21.79 20.18
N TYR A 87 6.89 -22.44 21.31
CA TYR A 87 7.60 -23.70 21.47
C TYR A 87 6.74 -24.67 22.26
N LEU A 88 6.94 -25.96 22.00
CA LEU A 88 6.51 -27.02 22.88
C LEU A 88 7.70 -27.40 23.76
N SER A 89 7.54 -27.34 25.08
CA SER A 89 8.60 -27.63 26.04
C SER A 89 8.21 -28.70 27.03
N LYS A 90 9.18 -29.50 27.47
CA LYS A 90 9.03 -30.54 28.50
C LYS A 90 10.17 -30.41 29.51
N GLY A 91 9.86 -30.68 30.78
CA GLY A 91 10.83 -30.64 31.87
C GLY A 91 11.19 -29.23 32.33
N THR A 92 12.15 -29.13 33.25
CA THR A 92 12.65 -27.84 33.76
C THR A 92 14.15 -27.74 33.54
N LYS A 93 14.65 -26.54 33.25
CA LYS A 93 16.10 -26.29 33.07
C LYS A 93 16.95 -26.68 34.27
N LYS A 94 16.37 -26.69 35.48
CA LYS A 94 17.07 -27.04 36.73
C LYS A 94 17.31 -28.55 36.87
N GLY A 95 16.55 -29.39 36.15
CA GLY A 95 16.60 -30.85 36.27
C GLY A 95 17.37 -31.59 35.17
N GLY A 96 18.04 -30.88 34.25
CA GLY A 96 18.83 -31.50 33.16
C GLY A 96 18.03 -31.99 31.94
N ASP A 97 16.80 -32.51 32.13
CA ASP A 97 15.95 -33.07 31.07
C ASP A 97 15.04 -32.04 30.36
N PHE A 98 15.58 -30.87 30.03
CA PHE A 98 14.81 -29.83 29.33
C PHE A 98 14.79 -30.07 27.82
N GLN A 99 13.60 -30.37 27.27
CA GLN A 99 13.38 -30.45 25.83
C GLN A 99 12.54 -29.28 25.35
N ARG A 100 12.88 -28.75 24.16
CA ARG A 100 12.13 -27.65 23.53
C ARG A 100 12.16 -27.78 22.01
N VAL A 101 10.99 -27.81 21.38
CA VAL A 101 10.83 -27.84 19.92
C VAL A 101 10.02 -26.63 19.46
N SER A 102 10.39 -26.04 18.33
CA SER A 102 9.68 -24.88 17.79
C SER A 102 8.38 -25.31 17.12
N LEU A 103 7.30 -24.57 17.34
CA LEU A 103 6.01 -24.77 16.66
C LEU A 103 5.78 -23.72 15.56
N ARG A 104 6.85 -23.14 15.01
CA ARG A 104 6.76 -22.05 14.03
C ARG A 104 6.13 -22.48 12.71
N THR A 105 6.49 -23.65 12.18
CA THR A 105 5.99 -24.14 10.88
C THR A 105 4.77 -25.03 11.06
N VAL A 106 3.94 -25.15 10.03
CA VAL A 106 2.76 -26.02 10.05
C VAL A 106 3.18 -27.48 10.18
N GLU A 107 4.25 -27.88 9.50
CA GLU A 107 4.82 -29.23 9.55
C GLU A 107 5.23 -29.57 10.99
N ALA A 108 5.99 -28.70 11.66
CA ALA A 108 6.42 -28.93 13.04
C ALA A 108 5.24 -29.00 14.02
N ARG A 109 4.18 -28.21 13.79
CA ARG A 109 2.94 -28.32 14.59
C ARG A 109 2.29 -29.69 14.38
N LEU A 110 2.16 -30.15 13.14
CA LEU A 110 1.55 -31.44 12.85
C LEU A 110 2.36 -32.60 13.44
N ASP A 111 3.69 -32.57 13.29
CA ASP A 111 4.57 -33.64 13.76
C ASP A 111 4.58 -33.76 15.29
N HIS A 112 4.69 -32.63 16.00
CA HIS A 112 4.83 -32.64 17.45
C HIS A 112 3.51 -32.61 18.21
N MET A 113 2.44 -32.04 17.64
CA MET A 113 1.16 -31.91 18.34
C MET A 113 0.16 -33.00 17.97
N THR A 114 0.30 -33.70 16.83
CA THR A 114 -0.59 -34.83 16.50
C THR A 114 -0.56 -35.94 17.55
N PRO A 115 0.60 -36.35 18.11
CA PRO A 115 0.65 -37.33 19.20
C PRO A 115 -0.06 -36.87 20.49
N LEU A 116 -0.17 -35.55 20.71
CA LEU A 116 -0.75 -34.98 21.93
C LEU A 116 -2.25 -34.69 21.79
N LEU A 117 -2.69 -34.21 20.63
CA LEU A 117 -4.04 -33.72 20.38
C LEU A 117 -4.89 -34.67 19.52
N GLY A 118 -4.25 -35.59 18.80
CA GLY A 118 -4.84 -36.31 17.69
C GLY A 118 -4.98 -35.46 16.41
N ARG A 119 -5.05 -36.13 15.26
CA ARG A 119 -4.98 -35.50 13.92
C ARG A 119 -6.00 -34.37 13.69
N LYS A 120 -7.26 -34.58 14.10
CA LYS A 120 -8.35 -33.59 13.87
C LYS A 120 -8.15 -32.32 14.69
N ARG A 121 -7.89 -32.44 15.99
CA ARG A 121 -7.68 -31.28 16.87
C ARG A 121 -6.36 -30.58 16.57
N CYS A 122 -5.33 -31.31 16.15
CA CYS A 122 -4.06 -30.73 15.71
C CYS A 122 -4.22 -29.80 14.50
N LYS A 123 -5.07 -30.15 13.52
CA LYS A 123 -5.37 -29.25 12.38
C LYS A 123 -6.03 -27.95 12.85
N SER A 124 -6.99 -28.03 13.76
CA SER A 124 -7.66 -26.84 14.32
C SER A 124 -6.68 -25.99 15.13
N PHE A 125 -5.87 -26.59 15.99
CA PHE A 125 -4.78 -25.92 16.72
C PHE A 125 -3.84 -25.19 15.76
N SER A 126 -3.38 -25.86 14.70
CA SER A 126 -2.45 -25.27 13.74
C SER A 126 -3.04 -24.05 13.05
N ARG A 127 -4.33 -24.09 12.70
CA ARG A 127 -5.04 -22.96 12.10
C ARG A 127 -5.19 -21.80 13.09
N ASP A 128 -5.63 -22.09 14.31
CA ASP A 128 -5.88 -21.06 15.32
C ASP A 128 -4.55 -20.41 15.78
N LEU A 129 -3.47 -21.19 15.84
CA LEU A 129 -2.12 -20.68 16.07
C LEU A 129 -1.64 -19.81 14.91
N GLU A 130 -1.91 -20.17 13.65
CA GLU A 130 -1.54 -19.32 12.52
C GLU A 130 -2.27 -17.98 12.57
N LEU A 131 -3.58 -17.98 12.89
CA LEU A 131 -4.35 -16.75 13.06
C LEU A 131 -3.76 -15.84 14.15
N LEU A 132 -3.34 -16.41 15.28
CA LEU A 132 -2.64 -15.67 16.34
C LEU A 132 -1.32 -15.10 15.85
N LEU A 133 -0.48 -15.91 15.19
CA LEU A 133 0.84 -15.49 14.72
C LEU A 133 0.74 -14.45 13.61
N ASP A 134 -0.25 -14.52 12.73
CA ASP A 134 -0.54 -13.50 11.71
C ASP A 134 -0.96 -12.18 12.35
N ALA A 135 -1.87 -12.21 13.32
CA ALA A 135 -2.26 -11.02 14.07
C ALA A 135 -1.07 -10.40 14.83
N ALA A 136 -0.25 -11.25 15.46
CA ALA A 136 0.96 -10.85 16.16
C ALA A 136 2.00 -10.21 15.23
N ARG A 137 2.25 -10.81 14.06
CA ARG A 137 3.15 -10.26 13.03
C ARG A 137 2.65 -8.91 12.53
N ARG A 138 1.35 -8.78 12.31
CA ARG A 138 0.71 -7.52 11.89
C ARG A 138 0.90 -6.43 12.94
N ALA A 139 0.65 -6.73 14.20
CA ALA A 139 0.83 -5.81 15.31
C ALA A 139 2.30 -5.36 15.46
N VAL A 140 3.25 -6.29 15.37
CA VAL A 140 4.69 -5.97 15.37
C VAL A 140 5.08 -5.08 14.18
N ARG A 141 4.51 -5.31 13.00
CA ARG A 141 4.73 -4.45 11.83
C ARG A 141 4.23 -3.03 12.10
N TRP A 142 3.06 -2.85 12.70
CA TRP A 142 2.57 -1.52 13.08
C TRP A 142 3.51 -0.83 14.06
N VAL A 143 3.98 -1.55 15.09
CA VAL A 143 4.94 -0.99 16.06
C VAL A 143 6.22 -0.52 15.36
N ASN A 144 6.71 -1.34 14.44
CA ASN A 144 7.92 -1.09 13.68
C ASN A 144 7.72 -0.03 12.57
N ALA A 145 6.51 0.30 12.14
CA ALA A 145 6.30 1.33 11.11
C ALA A 145 6.72 2.73 11.59
N PHE A 146 6.82 2.93 12.91
CA PHE A 146 7.21 4.19 13.55
C PHE A 146 8.63 4.11 14.13
N PRO A 147 9.31 5.27 14.30
CA PRO A 147 10.61 5.33 14.97
C PRO A 147 10.60 4.71 16.37
N ALA A 148 11.76 4.18 16.77
CA ALA A 148 11.97 3.30 17.92
C ALA A 148 12.02 4.00 19.29
N ASN A 149 11.20 5.01 19.50
CA ASN A 149 11.15 5.69 20.80
C ASN A 149 10.26 4.86 21.74
N ASP A 150 10.85 4.44 22.86
CA ASP A 150 10.18 3.76 23.97
C ASP A 150 9.49 2.43 23.61
N LEU A 151 10.30 1.37 23.46
CA LEU A 151 9.82 0.00 23.22
C LEU A 151 9.88 -0.89 24.48
N GLY A 152 10.45 -0.40 25.58
CA GLY A 152 10.49 -1.08 26.88
C GLY A 152 10.78 -2.58 26.79
N ILE A 153 9.89 -3.38 27.38
CA ILE A 153 10.03 -4.84 27.48
C ILE A 153 9.91 -5.59 26.15
N LEU A 154 9.46 -4.93 25.07
CA LEU A 154 9.42 -5.52 23.72
C LEU A 154 10.83 -5.63 23.11
N VAL A 155 11.81 -4.91 23.65
CA VAL A 155 13.23 -5.02 23.30
C VAL A 155 14.01 -5.41 24.56
N PRO A 156 13.84 -6.65 25.05
CA PRO A 156 14.49 -7.09 26.27
C PRO A 156 16.01 -7.21 26.08
N LYS A 157 16.78 -6.97 27.15
CA LYS A 157 18.26 -7.15 27.15
C LYS A 157 18.68 -8.60 26.87
N SER A 158 17.81 -9.55 27.18
CA SER A 158 17.99 -10.98 26.93
C SER A 158 16.66 -11.60 26.46
N LYS A 159 16.50 -12.92 26.53
CA LYS A 159 15.23 -13.57 26.14
C LYS A 159 14.18 -13.37 27.24
N ALA A 160 12.98 -12.95 26.86
CA ALA A 160 11.84 -12.83 27.75
C ALA A 160 10.78 -13.92 27.44
N THR A 161 9.93 -14.23 28.41
CA THR A 161 8.98 -15.35 28.34
C THR A 161 7.62 -14.95 28.89
N GLY A 162 6.54 -15.47 28.31
CA GLY A 162 5.17 -15.17 28.75
C GLY A 162 4.33 -14.44 27.68
N LEU A 163 3.25 -15.06 27.22
CA LEU A 163 2.44 -14.49 26.14
C LEU A 163 1.64 -13.27 26.61
N ASP A 164 1.07 -13.28 27.80
CA ASP A 164 0.20 -12.18 28.27
C ASP A 164 0.98 -10.89 28.47
N GLU A 165 2.16 -10.97 29.09
CA GLU A 165 3.05 -9.83 29.27
C GLU A 165 3.47 -9.23 27.92
N TRP A 166 3.81 -10.08 26.94
CA TRP A 166 4.12 -9.64 25.58
C TRP A 166 2.92 -8.97 24.90
N ILE A 167 1.72 -9.56 25.01
CA ILE A 167 0.49 -8.99 24.43
C ILE A 167 0.22 -7.61 25.03
N SER A 168 0.23 -7.47 26.36
CA SER A 168 -0.10 -6.19 27.01
C SER A 168 0.95 -5.10 26.76
N ALA A 169 2.22 -5.45 26.56
CA ALA A 169 3.23 -4.48 26.15
C ALA A 169 3.09 -4.08 24.68
N LEU A 170 2.80 -5.04 23.80
CA LEU A 170 2.53 -4.77 22.39
C LEU A 170 1.29 -3.91 22.21
N ALA A 171 0.25 -4.16 23.00
CA ALA A 171 -0.99 -3.39 23.02
C ALA A 171 -0.73 -1.91 23.36
N ARG A 172 -0.05 -1.63 24.47
CA ARG A 172 0.34 -0.26 24.86
C ARG A 172 1.15 0.44 23.77
N ALA A 173 2.07 -0.29 23.14
CA ALA A 173 2.86 0.22 22.03
C ALA A 173 2.00 0.54 20.79
N CYS A 174 1.03 -0.32 20.46
CA CYS A 174 0.09 -0.14 19.35
C CYS A 174 -0.89 1.01 19.61
N GLU A 175 -1.42 1.15 20.81
CA GLU A 175 -2.35 2.22 21.20
C GLU A 175 -1.69 3.61 21.05
N THR A 176 -0.48 3.77 21.58
CA THR A 176 0.28 5.03 21.39
C THR A 176 0.50 5.36 19.91
N ARG A 177 0.68 4.32 19.09
CA ARG A 177 0.92 4.45 17.64
C ARG A 177 -0.37 4.59 16.85
N SER A 178 -1.52 4.16 17.35
CA SER A 178 -2.82 4.31 16.68
C SER A 178 -3.21 5.78 16.62
N VAL A 179 -2.97 6.53 17.69
CA VAL A 179 -3.16 7.99 17.72
C VAL A 179 -2.27 8.69 16.68
N LYS A 180 -1.00 8.30 16.59
CA LYS A 180 -0.08 8.82 15.57
C LYS A 180 -0.51 8.43 14.15
N ALA A 181 -0.96 7.19 13.96
CA ALA A 181 -1.47 6.71 12.69
C ALA A 181 -2.72 7.49 12.26
N ALA A 182 -3.63 7.78 13.19
CA ALA A 182 -4.84 8.56 12.94
C ALA A 182 -4.50 9.96 12.42
N GLY A 183 -3.58 10.68 13.08
CA GLY A 183 -3.16 12.01 12.61
C GLY A 183 -2.45 11.99 11.24
N LEU A 184 -1.64 10.96 10.95
CA LEU A 184 -1.03 10.78 9.62
C LEU A 184 -2.08 10.48 8.55
N ILE A 185 -3.09 9.67 8.88
CA ILE A 185 -4.19 9.32 7.99
C ILE A 185 -5.07 10.53 7.70
N GLU A 186 -5.42 11.31 8.72
CA GLU A 186 -6.20 12.54 8.57
C GLU A 186 -5.51 13.51 7.62
N LYS A 187 -4.24 13.83 7.88
CA LYS A 187 -3.46 14.72 7.02
C LYS A 187 -3.30 14.16 5.59
N TYR A 188 -3.13 12.85 5.44
CA TYR A 188 -3.10 12.22 4.12
C TYR A 188 -4.44 12.42 3.37
N LEU A 189 -5.57 12.26 4.05
CA LEU A 189 -6.90 12.42 3.45
C LEU A 189 -7.18 13.87 3.07
N GLU A 190 -6.70 14.84 3.86
CA GLU A 190 -6.75 16.28 3.52
C GLU A 190 -6.01 16.57 2.21
N LEU A 191 -4.73 16.18 2.12
CA LEU A 191 -3.94 16.36 0.90
C LEU A 191 -4.54 15.61 -0.29
N ASP A 192 -5.12 14.42 -0.06
CA ASP A 192 -5.79 13.65 -1.10
C ASP A 192 -7.02 14.37 -1.65
N ASN A 193 -7.80 15.01 -0.77
CA ASN A 193 -8.95 15.81 -1.15
C ASN A 193 -8.53 17.08 -1.91
N GLU A 194 -7.47 17.78 -1.47
CA GLU A 194 -6.91 18.91 -2.21
C GLU A 194 -6.46 18.52 -3.62
N LEU A 195 -5.81 17.36 -3.79
CA LEU A 195 -5.44 16.84 -5.10
C LEU A 195 -6.65 16.53 -5.98
N ASN A 196 -7.74 16.03 -5.38
CA ASN A 196 -9.00 15.83 -6.11
C ASN A 196 -9.59 17.17 -6.56
N GLN A 197 -9.65 18.17 -5.67
CA GLN A 197 -10.13 19.52 -5.99
C GLN A 197 -9.32 20.13 -7.13
N LEU A 198 -7.99 20.13 -7.04
CA LEU A 198 -7.13 20.63 -8.12
C LEU A 198 -7.40 19.90 -9.45
N ALA A 199 -7.51 18.57 -9.44
CA ALA A 199 -7.82 17.82 -10.65
C ALA A 199 -9.18 18.21 -11.26
N PHE A 200 -10.21 18.46 -10.43
CA PHE A 200 -11.52 18.92 -10.88
C PHE A 200 -11.47 20.36 -11.42
N GLU A 201 -10.86 21.29 -10.69
CA GLU A 201 -10.66 22.68 -11.10
C GLU A 201 -9.96 22.78 -12.46
N PHE A 202 -8.91 21.96 -12.66
CA PHE A 202 -8.20 21.92 -13.95
C PHE A 202 -9.13 21.53 -15.10
N ASN A 203 -10.03 20.57 -14.89
CA ASN A 203 -10.93 20.08 -15.93
C ASN A 203 -12.11 21.04 -16.16
N GLU A 204 -12.61 21.69 -15.11
CA GLU A 204 -13.72 22.65 -15.21
C GLU A 204 -13.30 23.91 -15.97
N ALA A 205 -12.13 24.48 -15.61
CA ALA A 205 -11.56 25.65 -16.28
C ALA A 205 -11.25 25.43 -17.77
N ARG A 206 -11.31 24.18 -18.25
CA ARG A 206 -10.91 23.76 -19.61
C ARG A 206 -12.05 23.22 -20.45
N GLN A 207 -13.29 23.34 -20.00
CA GLN A 207 -14.44 23.04 -20.82
C GLN A 207 -14.56 24.03 -22.00
N PRO A 208 -14.94 23.58 -23.21
CA PRO A 208 -15.33 22.21 -23.57
C PRO A 208 -14.15 21.32 -23.99
N VAL A 209 -14.21 20.03 -23.62
CA VAL A 209 -13.21 19.01 -24.03
C VAL A 209 -13.28 18.73 -25.54
N ARG A 210 -12.12 18.70 -26.20
CA ARG A 210 -11.97 18.48 -27.65
C ARG A 210 -10.74 17.59 -27.94
N PHE A 211 -10.55 17.22 -29.20
CA PHE A 211 -9.30 16.61 -29.67
C PHE A 211 -8.10 17.50 -29.31
N ARG A 212 -7.03 16.90 -28.77
CA ARG A 212 -5.84 17.56 -28.21
C ARG A 212 -6.09 18.44 -26.98
N SER A 213 -7.27 18.43 -26.37
CA SER A 213 -7.43 18.97 -25.02
C SER A 213 -6.64 18.14 -24.02
N ILE A 214 -6.20 18.82 -22.95
CA ILE A 214 -5.52 18.20 -21.81
C ILE A 214 -6.53 18.10 -20.67
N ILE A 215 -6.57 16.95 -20.01
CA ILE A 215 -7.38 16.68 -18.82
C ILE A 215 -6.48 16.19 -17.70
N CYS A 216 -6.87 16.40 -16.44
CA CYS A 216 -6.19 15.87 -15.26
C CYS A 216 -7.09 14.88 -14.55
N ARG A 217 -6.62 13.66 -14.24
CA ARG A 217 -7.42 12.65 -13.55
C ARG A 217 -6.61 11.81 -12.59
N ARG A 218 -7.25 11.38 -11.51
CA ARG A 218 -6.72 10.38 -10.59
C ARG A 218 -6.74 9.02 -11.25
N GLU A 219 -5.70 8.23 -11.04
CA GLU A 219 -5.73 6.81 -11.42
C GLU A 219 -6.46 6.00 -10.36
N CYS A 220 -7.36 5.11 -10.76
CA CYS A 220 -8.11 4.24 -9.84
C CYS A 220 -7.79 2.75 -10.08
N PRO A 221 -6.55 2.29 -9.79
CA PRO A 221 -6.19 0.88 -9.91
C PRO A 221 -6.89 0.04 -8.83
N SER A 222 -7.52 -1.06 -9.24
CA SER A 222 -8.31 -1.92 -8.33
C SER A 222 -7.47 -2.66 -7.29
N LEU A 223 -6.21 -2.94 -7.61
CA LEU A 223 -5.26 -3.67 -6.77
C LEU A 223 -4.57 -2.78 -5.73
N ASP A 224 -4.59 -1.46 -5.88
CA ASP A 224 -3.96 -0.56 -4.90
C ASP A 224 -4.95 -0.30 -3.75
N PRO A 225 -4.65 -0.75 -2.51
CA PRO A 225 -5.52 -0.53 -1.37
C PRO A 225 -5.68 0.96 -1.01
N LEU A 226 -4.75 1.81 -1.43
CA LEU A 226 -4.80 3.26 -1.19
C LEU A 226 -5.27 4.05 -2.41
N SER A 227 -5.78 3.39 -3.46
CA SER A 227 -6.41 4.09 -4.58
C SER A 227 -7.51 5.04 -4.06
N PRO A 228 -7.69 6.24 -4.65
CA PRO A 228 -7.06 6.75 -5.88
C PRO A 228 -5.55 7.04 -5.76
N GLY A 229 -4.84 6.87 -6.87
CA GLY A 229 -3.42 7.20 -7.03
C GLY A 229 -3.20 8.64 -7.48
N GLU A 230 -1.95 9.00 -7.78
CA GLU A 230 -1.56 10.36 -8.17
C GLU A 230 -2.41 10.91 -9.34
N PRO A 231 -2.70 12.22 -9.38
CA PRO A 231 -3.34 12.82 -10.54
C PRO A 231 -2.37 12.80 -11.73
N ARG A 232 -2.87 12.39 -12.89
CA ARG A 232 -2.12 12.37 -14.14
C ARG A 232 -2.77 13.23 -15.21
N TYR A 233 -1.93 13.97 -15.91
CA TYR A 233 -2.34 14.67 -17.10
C TYR A 233 -2.45 13.71 -18.27
N ARG A 234 -3.51 13.87 -19.06
CA ARG A 234 -3.79 13.06 -20.24
C ARG A 234 -4.21 13.95 -21.40
N VAL A 235 -3.78 13.59 -22.61
CA VAL A 235 -4.17 14.27 -23.85
C VAL A 235 -5.28 13.48 -24.52
N VAL A 236 -6.35 14.15 -24.91
CA VAL A 236 -7.47 13.55 -25.63
C VAL A 236 -7.07 13.26 -27.08
N GLU A 237 -7.05 11.99 -27.46
CA GLU A 237 -6.65 11.53 -28.80
C GLU A 237 -7.84 11.23 -29.70
N TYR A 238 -8.98 10.93 -29.11
CA TYR A 238 -10.21 10.66 -29.84
C TYR A 238 -11.37 11.30 -29.10
N PHE A 239 -12.27 11.92 -29.85
CA PHE A 239 -13.50 12.47 -29.34
C PHE A 239 -14.60 12.38 -30.40
N ASP A 240 -15.55 11.47 -30.18
CA ASP A 240 -16.78 11.41 -30.95
C ASP A 240 -17.79 12.39 -30.36
N ARG A 241 -18.15 13.42 -31.11
CA ARG A 241 -19.11 14.45 -30.69
C ARG A 241 -20.54 13.92 -30.59
N ARG A 242 -20.89 12.89 -31.36
CA ARG A 242 -22.24 12.32 -31.42
C ARG A 242 -22.48 11.35 -30.27
N THR A 243 -21.51 10.49 -30.00
CA THR A 243 -21.62 9.49 -28.92
C THR A 243 -20.98 9.92 -27.61
N GLY A 244 -20.23 11.03 -27.60
CA GLY A 244 -19.46 11.50 -26.44
C GLY A 244 -18.23 10.62 -26.12
N LYS A 245 -18.00 9.53 -26.86
CA LYS A 245 -16.90 8.60 -26.62
C LYS A 245 -15.57 9.31 -26.79
N ARG A 246 -14.68 9.14 -25.81
CA ARG A 246 -13.32 9.69 -25.84
C ARG A 246 -12.27 8.68 -25.43
N SER A 247 -11.09 8.82 -26.02
CA SER A 247 -9.89 8.16 -25.53
C SER A 247 -8.87 9.23 -25.17
N SER A 248 -8.11 8.97 -24.11
CA SER A 248 -7.04 9.86 -23.67
C SER A 248 -5.80 9.05 -23.33
N ARG A 249 -4.63 9.60 -23.66
CA ARG A 249 -3.33 9.00 -23.40
C ARG A 249 -2.61 9.79 -22.34
N ASP A 250 -1.90 9.09 -21.46
CA ASP A 250 -1.00 9.71 -20.49
C ASP A 250 0.03 10.64 -21.18
N VAL A 251 0.32 11.77 -20.57
CA VAL A 251 1.24 12.78 -21.13
C VAL A 251 2.64 12.24 -21.40
N SER A 252 3.18 11.39 -20.53
CA SER A 252 4.51 10.81 -20.74
C SER A 252 4.55 9.96 -22.02
N SER A 253 3.53 9.10 -22.18
CA SER A 253 3.34 8.26 -23.38
C SER A 253 3.07 9.11 -24.63
N TYR A 254 2.29 10.19 -24.49
CA TYR A 254 1.95 11.08 -25.60
C TYR A 254 3.19 11.82 -26.10
N LYS A 255 4.02 12.36 -25.20
CA LYS A 255 5.31 12.99 -25.53
C LYS A 255 6.26 12.01 -26.21
N GLN A 256 6.32 10.76 -25.74
CA GLN A 256 7.15 9.73 -26.36
C GLN A 256 6.74 9.53 -27.82
N ARG A 257 5.43 9.42 -28.08
CA ARG A 257 4.92 9.30 -29.46
C ARG A 257 5.20 10.54 -30.30
N LEU A 258 5.01 11.75 -29.76
CA LEU A 258 5.34 12.99 -30.47
C LEU A 258 6.83 13.06 -30.83
N ASN A 259 7.71 12.65 -29.93
CA ASN A 259 9.14 12.60 -30.20
C ASN A 259 9.48 11.58 -31.27
N GLN A 260 8.88 10.39 -31.24
CA GLN A 260 9.05 9.38 -32.29
C GLN A 260 8.57 9.90 -33.66
N GLN A 261 7.44 10.60 -33.71
CA GLN A 261 6.92 11.20 -34.93
C GLN A 261 7.88 12.27 -35.48
N LYS A 262 8.37 13.19 -34.63
CA LYS A 262 9.37 14.21 -35.04
C LYS A 262 10.66 13.59 -35.53
N VAL A 263 11.11 12.49 -34.92
CA VAL A 263 12.29 11.74 -35.37
C VAL A 263 12.02 11.15 -36.76
N ARG A 264 10.87 10.52 -36.96
CA ARG A 264 10.47 9.97 -38.25
C ARG A 264 10.43 11.05 -39.34
N ASP A 265 9.84 12.21 -39.05
CA ASP A 265 9.72 13.31 -40.01
C ASP A 265 11.09 13.91 -40.36
N ARG A 266 11.96 14.12 -39.37
CA ARG A 266 13.34 14.60 -39.60
C ARG A 266 14.17 13.60 -40.42
N LEU A 267 14.01 12.31 -40.13
CA LEU A 267 14.70 11.24 -40.83
C LEU A 267 14.20 11.12 -42.28
N ALA A 268 12.89 11.26 -42.50
CA ALA A 268 12.32 11.28 -43.84
C ALA A 268 12.88 12.45 -44.69
N LEU A 269 12.99 13.64 -44.09
CA LEU A 269 13.60 14.81 -44.74
C LEU A 269 15.09 14.59 -45.04
N ALA A 270 15.85 14.03 -44.10
CA ALA A 270 17.27 13.78 -44.27
C ALA A 270 17.59 12.70 -45.33
N LEU A 271 16.75 11.67 -45.41
CA LEU A 271 16.93 10.56 -46.35
C LEU A 271 16.30 10.81 -47.72
N GLY A 272 15.43 11.82 -47.86
CA GLY A 272 14.63 12.05 -49.07
C GLY A 272 13.62 10.94 -49.40
N ARG A 273 13.41 9.99 -48.47
CA ARG A 273 12.50 8.84 -48.60
C ARG A 273 11.84 8.51 -47.26
N PRO A 274 10.71 7.80 -47.23
CA PRO A 274 10.15 7.32 -45.96
C PRO A 274 11.14 6.38 -45.24
N PRO A 275 11.38 6.59 -43.93
CA PRO A 275 12.33 5.80 -43.17
C PRO A 275 11.81 4.39 -42.90
N THR A 276 12.71 3.40 -43.00
CA THR A 276 12.43 2.00 -42.66
C THR A 276 12.49 1.78 -41.15
N GLU A 277 11.99 0.63 -40.68
CA GLU A 277 12.11 0.25 -39.26
C GLU A 277 13.57 0.14 -38.81
N ALA A 278 14.47 -0.32 -39.68
CA ALA A 278 15.91 -0.35 -39.42
C ALA A 278 16.47 1.06 -39.19
N ASP A 279 16.13 2.01 -40.08
CA ASP A 279 16.56 3.42 -39.97
C ASP A 279 16.08 4.05 -38.64
N LEU A 280 14.83 3.77 -38.24
CA LEU A 280 14.28 4.24 -36.96
C LEU A 280 14.94 3.59 -35.75
N SER A 281 15.21 2.28 -35.81
CA SER A 281 15.82 1.52 -34.71
C SER A 281 17.26 1.99 -34.42
N ALA A 282 18.04 2.31 -35.45
CA ALA A 282 19.40 2.84 -35.31
C ALA A 282 19.41 4.19 -34.59
N VAL A 283 18.47 5.08 -34.93
CA VAL A 283 18.37 6.42 -34.30
C VAL A 283 17.81 6.35 -32.88
N ILE A 284 16.86 5.45 -32.62
CA ILE A 284 16.25 5.28 -31.29
C ILE A 284 17.24 4.62 -30.32
N SER A 285 17.98 3.60 -30.76
CA SER A 285 18.97 2.90 -29.93
C SER A 285 20.18 3.76 -29.56
N ALA A 286 20.56 4.71 -30.43
CA ALA A 286 21.62 5.67 -30.14
C ALA A 286 21.22 6.74 -29.09
N ARG A 287 19.93 6.86 -28.74
CA ARG A 287 19.45 7.85 -27.77
C ARG A 287 19.30 7.25 -26.37
N PRO A 288 19.62 8.03 -25.32
CA PRO A 288 19.32 7.62 -23.96
C PRO A 288 17.81 7.38 -23.80
N ASN A 289 17.44 6.19 -23.34
CA ASN A 289 16.04 5.80 -23.11
C ASN A 289 15.50 6.44 -21.82
N ARG A 290 15.41 7.77 -21.77
CA ARG A 290 14.78 8.50 -20.66
C ARG A 290 13.30 8.64 -20.93
N LYS A 291 12.47 8.11 -20.03
CA LYS A 291 11.02 8.31 -20.09
C LYS A 291 10.71 9.82 -19.97
N PRO A 292 9.85 10.38 -20.83
CA PRO A 292 9.44 11.78 -20.72
C PRO A 292 8.77 12.08 -19.38
N SER A 293 8.94 13.30 -18.87
CA SER A 293 8.28 13.72 -17.64
C SER A 293 6.74 13.69 -17.77
N PRO A 294 6.00 13.37 -16.70
CA PRO A 294 4.54 13.36 -16.70
C PRO A 294 3.92 14.77 -16.72
N TRP A 295 4.73 15.79 -16.43
CA TRP A 295 4.34 17.21 -16.38
C TRP A 295 4.09 17.81 -17.76
N LEU A 296 3.25 18.82 -17.89
CA LEU A 296 3.07 19.50 -19.18
C LEU A 296 4.29 20.39 -19.44
N THR A 297 4.82 20.31 -20.67
CA THR A 297 5.89 21.17 -21.17
C THR A 297 5.31 22.27 -22.05
N GLU A 298 6.01 23.39 -22.19
CA GLU A 298 5.59 24.48 -23.09
C GLU A 298 5.38 23.99 -24.52
N GLU A 299 6.25 23.11 -25.00
CA GLU A 299 6.13 22.48 -26.31
C GLU A 299 4.83 21.67 -26.46
N LEU A 300 4.44 20.91 -25.42
CA LEU A 300 3.19 20.15 -25.43
C LEU A 300 1.97 21.06 -25.36
N ILE A 301 2.00 22.08 -24.50
CA ILE A 301 0.94 23.08 -24.37
C ILE A 301 0.72 23.79 -25.71
N SER A 302 1.81 24.17 -26.38
CA SER A 302 1.78 24.77 -27.72
C SER A 302 1.22 23.81 -28.77
N HIS A 303 1.69 22.55 -28.79
CA HIS A 303 1.18 21.51 -29.69
C HIS A 303 -0.32 21.24 -29.53
N CYS A 304 -0.84 21.39 -28.31
CA CYS A 304 -2.26 21.26 -28.00
C CYS A 304 -3.06 22.55 -28.27
N HIS A 305 -2.45 23.58 -28.84
CA HIS A 305 -3.04 24.90 -29.10
C HIS A 305 -3.54 25.62 -27.83
N LEU A 306 -2.86 25.41 -26.70
CA LEU A 306 -3.21 25.98 -25.39
C LEU A 306 -2.24 27.09 -24.95
N GLY A 307 -1.50 27.70 -25.88
CA GLY A 307 -0.48 28.73 -25.58
C GLY A 307 -1.02 29.93 -24.78
N LYS A 308 -2.23 30.41 -25.09
CA LYS A 308 -2.93 31.50 -24.35
C LYS A 308 -3.24 31.15 -22.89
N HIS A 309 -3.14 29.87 -22.54
CA HIS A 309 -3.47 29.35 -21.23
C HIS A 309 -2.25 28.81 -20.47
N SER A 310 -1.06 28.90 -21.07
CA SER A 310 0.21 28.41 -20.51
C SER A 310 0.47 28.88 -19.08
N GLY A 311 0.29 30.18 -18.79
CA GLY A 311 0.49 30.73 -17.45
C GLY A 311 -0.41 30.10 -16.38
N SER A 312 -1.71 29.94 -16.68
CA SER A 312 -2.68 29.30 -15.78
C SER A 312 -2.38 27.81 -15.61
N ILE A 313 -1.99 27.11 -16.69
CA ILE A 313 -1.59 25.70 -16.65
C ILE A 313 -0.35 25.52 -15.76
N ASN A 314 0.67 26.34 -15.96
CA ASN A 314 1.91 26.29 -15.20
C ASN A 314 1.67 26.59 -13.70
N LYS A 315 0.81 27.56 -13.39
CA LYS A 315 0.40 27.86 -12.00
C LYS A 315 -0.27 26.65 -11.36
N HIS A 316 -1.22 26.03 -12.06
CA HIS A 316 -1.94 24.87 -11.55
C HIS A 316 -1.00 23.66 -11.33
N GLN A 317 -0.07 23.41 -12.25
CA GLN A 317 0.96 22.38 -12.08
C GLN A 317 1.84 22.62 -10.86
N LYS A 318 2.26 23.87 -10.61
CA LYS A 318 3.07 24.21 -9.42
C LYS A 318 2.32 23.91 -8.13
N ASN A 319 1.03 24.27 -8.05
CA ASN A 319 0.20 23.95 -6.89
C ASN A 319 0.10 22.44 -6.67
N MET A 320 -0.10 21.67 -7.75
CA MET A 320 -0.19 20.21 -7.64
C MET A 320 1.14 19.57 -7.21
N VAL A 321 2.28 20.05 -7.74
CA VAL A 321 3.62 19.58 -7.35
C VAL A 321 3.88 19.84 -5.86
N ALA A 322 3.49 21.00 -5.35
CA ALA A 322 3.71 21.37 -3.94
C ALA A 322 3.05 20.38 -2.96
N ILE A 323 1.88 19.84 -3.32
CA ILE A 323 1.16 18.87 -2.48
C ILE A 323 1.68 17.44 -2.68
N LEU A 324 2.11 17.10 -3.90
CA LEU A 324 2.42 15.72 -4.26
C LEU A 324 3.61 15.12 -3.52
N GLU A 325 4.62 15.91 -3.19
CA GLU A 325 5.79 15.43 -2.44
C GLU A 325 5.37 14.94 -1.04
N GLU A 326 4.61 15.77 -0.33
CA GLU A 326 4.11 15.44 0.99
C GLU A 326 3.10 14.30 0.95
N TRP A 327 2.15 14.33 0.00
CA TRP A 327 1.17 13.26 -0.20
C TRP A 327 1.86 11.92 -0.49
N ALA A 328 2.91 11.90 -1.32
CA ALA A 328 3.65 10.69 -1.66
C ALA A 328 4.41 10.12 -0.45
N SER A 329 5.00 10.99 0.37
CA SER A 329 5.67 10.62 1.62
C SER A 329 4.67 9.99 2.60
N MET A 330 3.51 10.61 2.82
CA MET A 330 2.46 10.07 3.69
C MET A 330 1.90 8.75 3.17
N ARG A 331 1.65 8.65 1.86
CA ARG A 331 1.21 7.40 1.23
C ARG A 331 2.21 6.28 1.47
N ALA A 332 3.52 6.55 1.42
CA ALA A 332 4.55 5.55 1.69
C ALA A 332 4.54 5.09 3.17
N LEU A 333 4.36 6.01 4.11
CA LEU A 333 4.22 5.70 5.53
C LEU A 333 2.97 4.84 5.80
N ILE A 334 1.83 5.21 5.23
CA ILE A 334 0.57 4.46 5.38
C ILE A 334 0.68 3.07 4.74
N ARG A 335 1.35 2.95 3.59
CA ARG A 335 1.62 1.64 2.97
C ARG A 335 2.42 0.70 3.88
N ALA A 336 3.26 1.21 4.78
CA ALA A 336 3.99 0.39 5.73
C ALA A 336 3.09 -0.20 6.84
N LEU A 337 1.89 0.36 7.05
CA LEU A 337 0.91 -0.14 8.02
C LEU A 337 0.05 -1.29 7.46
N LEU A 338 -0.13 -1.30 6.13
CA LEU A 338 -0.85 -2.32 5.36
C LEU A 338 -0.04 -3.62 5.22
#